data_AF-A0A836SHJ8-F1
#
_entry.id   AF-A0A836SHJ8-F1
#
_cell.length_a   1.000
_cell.length_b   1.000
_cell.length_c   1.000
_cell.angle_alpha   90.00
_cell.angle_beta   90.00
_cell.angle_gamma   90.00
#
_symmetry.space_group_name_H-M   'P 1'
#
loop_
_entity.id
_entity.type
_entity.pdbx_description
1 polymer ?
#
loop_
_entity_poly.entity_id
_entity_poly.type
_entity_poly.pdbx_seq_one_letter_code
_entity_poly.pdbx_strand_id
1 'polypeptide(L)'
;MYPPAASVSTGPCTMTRRSPKRRASGGFTLLELLVIAALTATLLGLMAPMISRARASGEAAQCASNLRRLYVANALYAADNGCYVAAAPDIFAANLHRWHGARDSLSEPFDFSRSPLAPYLGGDRRLKTCPAFRRYRNERAANAFEASCGGYGYNYVGVGSQCYLRGYNPEGVARGMSPAMLRDPARTIMFADCAFPQPYGSPEYLIEYSFAEPYRFVDGDGNESSDSPLPSLHFRHNGAANVVWCDGHISRQKMAFSCDEQFRGFKVGWFGGRDNSLFDPY
;
A
#
# COMPACT_ATOMS: atom_id res chain seq x y z
N MET A 1 25.98 -42.57 -84.13
CA MET A 1 27.47 -42.55 -84.10
C MET A 1 27.88 -41.66 -82.93
N TYR A 2 28.26 -42.26 -81.79
CA TYR A 2 28.93 -41.75 -80.58
C TYR A 2 28.64 -42.75 -79.41
N PRO A 3 29.51 -42.91 -78.40
CA PRO A 3 30.72 -43.75 -78.36
C PRO A 3 30.54 -44.98 -77.40
N PRO A 4 31.56 -45.86 -77.20
CA PRO A 4 31.41 -47.09 -76.43
C PRO A 4 31.53 -46.88 -74.91
N ALA A 5 30.99 -47.84 -74.15
CA ALA A 5 30.96 -47.87 -72.69
C ALA A 5 32.37 -47.87 -72.08
N ALA A 6 32.64 -46.92 -71.19
CA ALA A 6 33.83 -46.90 -70.35
C ALA A 6 33.64 -47.85 -69.16
N SER A 7 34.54 -48.83 -69.03
CA SER A 7 34.60 -49.75 -67.89
C SER A 7 35.07 -49.03 -66.63
N VAL A 8 34.21 -48.99 -65.60
CA VAL A 8 34.54 -48.44 -64.29
C VAL A 8 35.43 -49.43 -63.53
N SER A 9 36.67 -49.03 -63.27
CA SER A 9 37.63 -49.75 -62.42
C SER A 9 37.25 -49.59 -60.94
N THR A 10 36.76 -50.65 -60.30
CA THR A 10 36.58 -50.72 -58.84
C THR A 10 37.93 -51.00 -58.17
N GLY A 11 38.70 -49.94 -57.90
CA GLY A 11 39.82 -50.03 -56.95
C GLY A 11 39.29 -50.17 -55.51
N PRO A 12 39.91 -50.97 -54.64
CA PRO A 12 39.50 -51.04 -53.24
C PRO A 12 39.74 -49.69 -52.57
N CYS A 13 38.66 -49.05 -52.10
CA CYS A 13 38.72 -47.85 -51.29
C CYS A 13 39.29 -48.25 -49.92
N THR A 14 40.61 -48.07 -49.74
CA THR A 14 41.28 -48.27 -48.46
C THR A 14 40.83 -47.18 -47.50
N MET A 15 39.78 -47.45 -46.73
CA MET A 15 39.38 -46.63 -45.58
C MET A 15 40.53 -46.61 -44.57
N THR A 16 41.28 -45.51 -44.55
CA THR A 16 42.21 -45.22 -43.46
C THR A 16 41.39 -44.92 -42.21
N ARG A 17 41.31 -45.93 -41.34
CA ARG A 17 40.60 -45.87 -40.06
C ARG A 17 41.32 -44.87 -39.15
N ARG A 18 40.90 -43.60 -39.18
CA ARG A 18 41.36 -42.58 -38.23
C ARG A 18 40.89 -42.97 -36.82
N SER A 19 41.84 -43.38 -35.99
CA SER A 19 41.64 -43.63 -34.56
C SER A 19 41.00 -42.41 -33.90
N PRO A 20 39.88 -42.54 -33.16
CA PRO A 20 39.31 -41.41 -32.45
C PRO A 20 40.33 -40.94 -31.41
N LYS A 21 40.83 -39.71 -31.55
CA LYS A 21 41.58 -39.06 -30.46
C LYS A 21 40.64 -39.05 -29.26
N ARG A 22 40.94 -39.84 -28.23
CA ARG A 22 40.29 -39.75 -26.93
C ARG A 22 40.37 -38.29 -26.52
N ARG A 23 39.24 -37.57 -26.55
CA ARG A 23 39.15 -36.27 -25.90
C ARG A 23 39.45 -36.57 -24.44
N ALA A 24 40.57 -36.06 -23.93
CA ALA A 24 40.83 -36.07 -22.51
C ALA A 24 39.66 -35.33 -21.86
N SER A 25 38.73 -36.08 -21.28
CA SER A 25 37.69 -35.52 -20.43
C SER A 25 38.42 -35.02 -19.19
N GLY A 26 38.75 -33.73 -19.16
CA GLY A 26 39.23 -33.08 -17.94
C GLY A 26 38.16 -33.25 -16.87
N GLY A 27 38.44 -34.07 -15.85
CA GLY A 27 37.62 -34.15 -14.67
C GLY A 27 37.84 -32.90 -13.81
N PHE A 28 36.78 -32.36 -13.22
CA PHE A 28 36.89 -31.28 -12.26
C PHE A 28 37.76 -31.72 -11.07
N THR A 29 38.75 -30.90 -10.73
CA THR A 29 39.53 -31.05 -9.52
C THR A 29 38.70 -30.62 -8.30
N LEU A 30 39.01 -31.17 -7.14
CA LEU A 30 38.38 -30.79 -5.87
C LEU A 30 38.57 -29.29 -5.57
N LEU A 31 39.71 -28.72 -6.00
CA LEU A 31 40.01 -27.30 -5.87
C LEU A 31 39.07 -26.44 -6.73
N GLU A 32 38.84 -26.81 -7.98
CA GLU A 32 37.93 -26.06 -8.88
C GLU A 32 36.51 -26.03 -8.32
N LEU A 33 36.01 -27.16 -7.82
CA LEU A 33 34.68 -27.21 -7.19
C LEU A 33 34.61 -26.34 -5.93
N LEU A 34 35.67 -26.33 -5.12
CA LEU A 34 35.75 -25.53 -3.90
C LEU A 34 35.79 -24.02 -4.18
N VAL A 35 36.58 -23.58 -5.17
CA VAL A 35 36.64 -22.17 -5.57
C VAL A 35 35.29 -21.70 -6.13
N ILE A 36 34.62 -22.53 -6.94
CA ILE A 36 33.29 -22.21 -7.50
C ILE A 36 32.25 -22.09 -6.38
N ALA A 37 32.25 -23.02 -5.43
CA ALA A 37 31.35 -22.96 -4.28
C ALA A 37 31.63 -21.71 -3.42
N ALA A 38 32.89 -21.37 -3.18
CA ALA A 38 33.29 -20.17 -2.43
C ALA A 38 32.86 -18.88 -3.15
N LEU A 39 33.04 -18.80 -4.47
CA LEU A 39 32.61 -17.65 -5.28
C LEU A 39 31.08 -17.52 -5.28
N THR A 40 30.37 -18.63 -5.46
CA THR A 40 28.90 -18.66 -5.43
C THR A 40 28.36 -18.25 -4.07
N ALA A 41 28.96 -18.75 -2.98
CA ALA A 41 28.60 -18.35 -1.62
C ALA A 41 28.84 -16.85 -1.37
N THR A 42 29.94 -16.31 -1.88
CA THR A 42 30.24 -14.87 -1.79
C THR A 42 29.20 -14.03 -2.54
N LEU A 43 28.85 -14.42 -3.77
CA LEU A 43 27.83 -13.72 -4.57
C LEU A 43 26.46 -13.77 -3.90
N LEU A 44 26.03 -14.94 -3.43
CA LEU A 44 24.77 -15.09 -2.70
C LEU A 44 24.75 -14.28 -1.39
N GLY A 45 25.88 -14.21 -0.69
CA GLY A 45 26.04 -13.40 0.52
C GLY A 45 25.79 -11.91 0.28
N LEU A 46 26.23 -11.37 -0.86
CA LEU A 46 26.00 -9.98 -1.25
C LEU A 46 24.56 -9.72 -1.75
N MET A 47 23.89 -10.72 -2.33
CA MET A 47 22.53 -10.58 -2.86
C MET A 47 21.45 -10.57 -1.78
N ALA A 48 21.68 -11.26 -0.65
CA ALA A 48 20.69 -11.36 0.44
C ALA A 48 20.13 -10.00 0.94
N PRO A 49 20.95 -8.97 1.30
CA PRO A 49 20.43 -7.67 1.72
C PRO A 49 19.76 -6.89 0.58
N MET A 50 20.19 -7.11 -0.67
CA MET A 50 19.62 -6.45 -1.85
C MET A 50 18.19 -6.92 -2.13
N ILE A 51 17.94 -8.24 -2.03
CA ILE A 51 16.62 -8.83 -2.24
C ILE A 51 15.61 -8.30 -1.22
N SER A 52 16.01 -8.19 0.06
CA SER A 52 15.16 -7.62 1.10
C SER A 52 14.74 -6.17 0.82
N ARG A 53 15.68 -5.34 0.33
CA ARG A 53 15.38 -3.95 -0.09
C ARG A 53 14.48 -3.91 -1.32
N ALA A 54 14.74 -4.77 -2.31
CA ALA A 54 13.91 -4.87 -3.52
C ALA A 54 12.46 -5.26 -3.18
N ARG A 55 12.28 -6.24 -2.29
CA ARG A 55 10.95 -6.64 -1.79
C ARG A 55 10.25 -5.50 -1.08
N ALA A 56 10.93 -4.79 -0.18
CA ALA A 56 10.34 -3.64 0.51
C ALA A 56 9.91 -2.52 -0.46
N SER A 57 10.69 -2.28 -1.52
CA SER A 57 10.34 -1.34 -2.59
C SER A 57 9.10 -1.81 -3.38
N GLY A 58 9.05 -3.10 -3.73
CA GLY A 58 7.90 -3.70 -4.41
C GLY A 58 6.62 -3.63 -3.59
N GLU A 59 6.70 -3.90 -2.28
CA GLU A 59 5.58 -3.76 -1.35
C GLU A 59 5.09 -2.31 -1.25
N ALA A 60 6.01 -1.33 -1.27
CA ALA A 60 5.65 0.09 -1.30
C ALA A 60 4.95 0.50 -2.61
N ALA A 61 5.47 0.04 -3.76
CA ALA A 61 4.87 0.30 -5.07
C ALA A 61 3.47 -0.32 -5.19
N GLN A 62 3.28 -1.54 -4.69
CA GLN A 62 1.97 -2.18 -4.65
C GLN A 62 0.99 -1.41 -3.74
N CYS A 63 1.47 -0.89 -2.61
CA CYS A 63 0.68 -0.07 -1.71
C CYS A 63 0.22 1.23 -2.36
N ALA A 64 1.12 1.92 -3.05
CA ALA A 64 0.80 3.10 -3.85
C ALA A 64 -0.22 2.79 -4.96
N SER A 65 -0.10 1.64 -5.63
CA SER A 65 -1.08 1.19 -6.64
C SER A 65 -2.48 0.99 -6.02
N ASN A 66 -2.57 0.41 -4.83
CA ASN A 66 -3.84 0.25 -4.11
C ASN A 66 -4.45 1.61 -3.71
N LEU A 67 -3.65 2.54 -3.20
CA LEU A 67 -4.10 3.92 -2.91
C LEU A 67 -4.58 4.64 -4.18
N ARG A 68 -3.90 4.46 -5.32
CA ARG A 68 -4.35 5.00 -6.60
C ARG A 68 -5.72 4.44 -6.98
N ARG A 69 -5.96 3.14 -6.78
CA ARG A 69 -7.27 2.52 -7.03
C ARG A 69 -8.36 3.10 -6.13
N LEU A 70 -8.07 3.33 -4.84
CA LEU A 70 -9.00 4.00 -3.92
C LEU A 70 -9.34 5.41 -4.37
N TYR A 71 -8.33 6.20 -4.76
CA TYR A 71 -8.54 7.52 -5.34
C TYR A 71 -9.45 7.48 -6.57
N VAL A 72 -9.13 6.61 -7.54
CA VAL A 72 -9.92 6.50 -8.78
C VAL A 72 -11.35 6.09 -8.45
N ALA A 73 -11.55 5.13 -7.55
CA ALA A 73 -12.89 4.72 -7.12
C ALA A 73 -13.67 5.88 -6.49
N ASN A 74 -13.03 6.68 -5.63
CA ASN A 74 -13.68 7.82 -4.97
C ASN A 74 -13.95 8.98 -5.95
N ALA A 75 -13.07 9.21 -6.92
CA ALA A 75 -13.27 10.19 -7.99
C ALA A 75 -14.43 9.80 -8.92
N LEU A 76 -14.54 8.51 -9.27
CA LEU A 76 -15.68 7.99 -10.03
C LEU A 76 -16.99 8.08 -9.24
N TYR A 77 -16.96 7.72 -7.95
CA TYR A 77 -18.10 7.92 -7.06
C TYR A 77 -18.54 9.39 -7.04
N ALA A 78 -17.60 10.33 -6.96
CA ALA A 78 -17.89 11.75 -6.96
C ALA A 78 -18.43 12.25 -8.30
N ALA A 79 -18.02 11.67 -9.42
CA ALA A 79 -18.58 11.98 -10.73
C ALA A 79 -20.08 11.61 -10.80
N ASP A 80 -20.46 10.48 -10.21
CA ASP A 80 -21.84 9.99 -10.22
C ASP A 80 -22.73 10.64 -9.14
N ASN A 81 -22.16 11.02 -7.99
CA ASN A 81 -22.92 11.49 -6.81
C ASN A 81 -22.72 12.99 -6.51
N GLY A 82 -21.87 13.67 -7.26
CA GLY A 82 -21.52 15.09 -7.08
C GLY A 82 -20.65 15.38 -5.84
N CYS A 83 -20.32 14.39 -5.02
CA CYS A 83 -19.43 14.53 -3.88
C CYS A 83 -18.63 13.25 -3.63
N TYR A 84 -17.46 13.37 -3.01
CA TYR A 84 -16.72 12.22 -2.52
C TYR A 84 -17.55 11.44 -1.49
N VAL A 85 -17.15 10.19 -1.28
CA VAL A 85 -17.76 9.34 -0.26
C VAL A 85 -17.63 10.00 1.12
N ALA A 86 -18.69 9.91 1.91
CA ALA A 86 -18.60 10.24 3.34
C ALA A 86 -17.74 9.19 4.05
N ALA A 87 -16.77 9.65 4.83
CA ALA A 87 -15.82 8.78 5.52
C ALA A 87 -16.48 7.94 6.61
N ALA A 88 -17.39 8.53 7.38
CA ALA A 88 -18.16 7.88 8.45
C ALA A 88 -19.47 8.65 8.73
N PRO A 89 -20.49 8.51 7.86
CA PRO A 89 -21.67 9.38 7.88
C PRO A 89 -22.56 9.23 9.13
N ASP A 90 -22.45 8.11 9.85
CA ASP A 90 -23.25 7.78 11.01
C ASP A 90 -22.42 7.67 12.31
N ILE A 91 -21.23 8.27 12.35
CA ILE A 91 -20.31 8.18 13.50
C ILE A 91 -20.89 8.72 14.81
N PHE A 92 -21.79 9.71 14.74
CA PHE A 92 -22.54 10.23 15.89
C PHE A 92 -23.84 9.46 16.20
N ALA A 93 -24.15 8.43 15.41
CA ALA A 93 -25.36 7.63 15.54
C ALA A 93 -24.98 6.15 15.71
N ALA A 94 -25.40 5.28 14.79
CA ALA A 94 -25.19 3.84 14.89
C ALA A 94 -23.71 3.44 14.71
N ASN A 95 -22.91 4.27 14.02
CA ASN A 95 -21.49 4.06 13.77
C ASN A 95 -21.21 2.71 13.05
N LEU A 96 -22.07 2.39 12.08
CA LEU A 96 -22.10 1.14 11.34
C LEU A 96 -21.62 1.29 9.89
N HIS A 97 -21.38 2.52 9.42
CA HIS A 97 -20.95 2.80 8.06
C HIS A 97 -19.61 3.53 7.99
N ARG A 98 -18.77 3.10 7.05
CA ARG A 98 -17.47 3.69 6.70
C ARG A 98 -17.32 3.76 5.20
N TRP A 99 -16.37 4.58 4.75
CA TRP A 99 -15.93 4.57 3.35
C TRP A 99 -15.50 3.16 2.87
N HIS A 100 -14.98 2.32 3.77
CA HIS A 100 -14.50 0.97 3.46
C HIS A 100 -15.49 -0.16 3.80
N GLY A 101 -16.75 0.13 4.12
CA GLY A 101 -17.73 -0.92 4.35
C GLY A 101 -18.86 -0.56 5.31
N ALA A 102 -19.69 -1.56 5.57
CA ALA A 102 -20.73 -1.48 6.60
C ALA A 102 -20.72 -2.75 7.47
N ARG A 103 -21.21 -2.66 8.70
CA ARG A 103 -21.38 -3.79 9.65
C ARG A 103 -22.77 -3.76 10.27
N ASP A 104 -23.21 -4.89 10.82
CA ASP A 104 -24.57 -4.99 11.41
C ASP A 104 -24.60 -4.61 12.90
N SER A 105 -23.44 -4.67 13.57
CA SER A 105 -23.27 -4.24 14.97
C SER A 105 -21.83 -3.80 15.22
N LEU A 106 -21.58 -3.13 16.35
CA LEU A 106 -20.25 -2.65 16.73
C LEU A 106 -19.24 -3.77 17.03
N SER A 107 -19.71 -5.00 17.27
CA SER A 107 -18.85 -6.17 17.53
C SER A 107 -18.40 -6.89 16.27
N GLU A 108 -18.99 -6.58 15.12
CA GLU A 108 -18.66 -7.21 13.84
C GLU A 108 -17.64 -6.35 13.05
N PRO A 109 -16.78 -6.98 12.22
CA PRO A 109 -15.92 -6.24 11.32
C PRO A 109 -16.73 -5.58 10.21
N PHE A 110 -16.19 -4.52 9.61
CA PHE A 110 -16.79 -3.93 8.41
C PHE A 110 -16.67 -4.91 7.22
N ASP A 111 -17.79 -5.13 6.54
CA ASP A 111 -17.81 -5.83 5.26
C ASP A 111 -17.52 -4.84 4.12
N PHE A 112 -16.36 -5.01 3.50
CA PHE A 112 -15.94 -4.21 2.36
C PHE A 112 -16.88 -4.35 1.16
N SER A 113 -17.56 -5.49 0.98
CA SER A 113 -18.48 -5.69 -0.13
C SER A 113 -19.65 -4.69 -0.13
N ARG A 114 -19.96 -4.14 1.05
CA ARG A 114 -20.96 -3.11 1.31
C ARG A 114 -20.38 -1.69 1.34
N SER A 115 -19.11 -1.53 0.95
CA SER A 115 -18.50 -0.21 0.78
C SER A 115 -19.17 0.53 -0.38
N PRO A 116 -19.44 1.83 -0.23
CA PRO A 116 -19.85 2.69 -1.35
C PRO A 116 -18.82 2.75 -2.49
N LEU A 117 -17.54 2.46 -2.22
CA LEU A 117 -16.48 2.40 -3.23
C LEU A 117 -16.36 1.04 -3.91
N ALA A 118 -16.98 -0.02 -3.37
CA ALA A 118 -16.86 -1.38 -3.91
C ALA A 118 -17.30 -1.51 -5.39
N PRO A 119 -18.37 -0.83 -5.87
CA PRO A 119 -18.74 -0.84 -7.29
C PRO A 119 -17.69 -0.22 -8.21
N TYR A 120 -16.89 0.72 -7.72
CA TYR A 120 -15.94 1.52 -8.50
C TYR A 120 -14.52 0.95 -8.51
N LEU A 121 -14.24 -0.11 -7.73
CA LEU A 121 -12.94 -0.77 -7.69
C LEU A 121 -12.70 -1.77 -8.83
N GLY A 122 -13.64 -1.86 -9.78
CA GLY A 122 -13.63 -2.73 -10.95
C GLY A 122 -14.13 -4.14 -10.65
N GLY A 123 -13.66 -5.14 -11.41
CA GLY A 123 -14.02 -6.55 -11.21
C GLY A 123 -13.58 -7.15 -9.86
N ASP A 124 -12.75 -6.43 -9.10
CA ASP A 124 -12.31 -6.81 -7.76
C ASP A 124 -13.02 -5.92 -6.72
N ARG A 125 -14.13 -6.44 -6.18
CA ARG A 125 -14.96 -5.78 -5.15
C ARG A 125 -14.35 -5.88 -3.75
N ARG A 126 -13.05 -6.14 -3.62
CA ARG A 126 -12.34 -6.22 -2.34
C ARG A 126 -11.22 -5.20 -2.28
N LEU A 127 -11.06 -4.56 -1.13
CA LEU A 127 -9.88 -3.75 -0.86
C LEU A 127 -8.66 -4.64 -0.65
N LYS A 128 -7.62 -4.39 -1.44
CA LYS A 128 -6.35 -5.10 -1.28
C LYS A 128 -5.59 -4.53 -0.10
N THR A 129 -5.40 -5.32 0.95
CA THR A 129 -4.55 -4.95 2.08
C THR A 129 -3.13 -4.61 1.63
N CYS A 130 -2.54 -3.58 2.24
CA CYS A 130 -1.12 -3.28 2.10
C CYS A 130 -0.27 -4.52 2.45
N PRO A 131 0.62 -4.99 1.55
CA PRO A 131 1.44 -6.17 1.80
C PRO A 131 2.45 -5.94 2.95
N ALA A 132 2.95 -4.71 3.11
CA ALA A 132 3.83 -4.35 4.22
C ALA A 132 3.08 -4.31 5.56
N PHE A 133 1.76 -4.03 5.55
CA PHE A 133 0.97 -3.96 6.77
C PHE A 133 0.71 -5.32 7.41
N ARG A 134 0.63 -6.39 6.60
CA ARG A 134 0.42 -7.77 7.10
C ARG A 134 1.41 -8.17 8.19
N ARG A 135 2.62 -7.60 8.17
CA ARG A 135 3.68 -7.85 9.16
C ARG A 135 3.34 -7.34 10.56
N TYR A 136 2.41 -6.39 10.64
CA TYR A 136 2.00 -5.71 11.86
C TYR A 136 0.61 -6.18 12.36
N ARG A 137 -0.15 -6.87 11.50
CA ARG A 137 -1.48 -7.36 11.82
C ARG A 137 -1.38 -8.56 12.76
N ASN A 138 -1.94 -8.43 13.96
CA ASN A 138 -2.15 -9.55 14.87
C ASN A 138 -3.52 -10.20 14.56
N GLU A 139 -3.54 -11.49 14.22
CA GLU A 139 -4.78 -12.25 13.95
C GLU A 139 -5.70 -12.37 15.18
N ARG A 140 -5.18 -12.06 16.38
CA ARG A 140 -5.91 -12.08 17.65
C ARG A 140 -6.33 -10.69 18.14
N ALA A 141 -6.13 -9.64 17.35
CA ALA A 141 -6.55 -8.29 17.72
C ALA A 141 -8.08 -8.21 17.77
N ALA A 142 -8.66 -8.51 18.92
CA ALA A 142 -10.09 -8.46 19.21
C ALA A 142 -10.71 -7.05 19.02
N ASN A 143 -9.87 -6.02 18.81
CA ASN A 143 -10.26 -4.62 18.65
C ASN A 143 -9.95 -4.07 17.26
N ALA A 144 -10.09 -4.88 16.21
CA ALA A 144 -10.00 -4.38 14.84
C ALA A 144 -11.32 -3.65 14.46
N PHE A 145 -11.68 -2.63 15.22
CA PHE A 145 -12.91 -1.86 15.03
C PHE A 145 -13.00 -1.29 13.61
N GLU A 146 -11.87 -0.82 13.08
CA GLU A 146 -11.72 -0.32 11.71
C GLU A 146 -11.17 -1.40 10.75
N ALA A 147 -11.37 -2.70 11.06
CA ALA A 147 -10.98 -3.80 10.18
C ALA A 147 -11.56 -3.65 8.77
N SER A 148 -10.83 -4.19 7.79
CA SER A 148 -11.16 -4.20 6.37
C SER A 148 -10.84 -2.89 5.65
N CYS A 149 -10.19 -1.91 6.29
CA CYS A 149 -9.65 -0.73 5.61
C CYS A 149 -8.30 -1.00 4.90
N GLY A 150 -7.72 -2.20 5.07
CA GLY A 150 -6.55 -2.65 4.34
C GLY A 150 -5.24 -1.94 4.75
N GLY A 151 -5.25 -1.21 5.86
CA GLY A 151 -4.14 -0.40 6.33
C GLY A 151 -4.04 0.96 5.62
N TYR A 152 -5.17 1.45 5.10
CA TYR A 152 -5.32 2.78 4.49
C TYR A 152 -6.29 3.61 5.32
N GLY A 153 -5.99 4.91 5.44
CA GLY A 153 -6.87 5.87 6.06
C GLY A 153 -7.33 6.91 5.04
N TYR A 154 -8.53 7.44 5.28
CA TYR A 154 -9.14 8.49 4.48
C TYR A 154 -9.18 9.79 5.27
N ASN A 155 -8.97 10.94 4.62
CA ASN A 155 -9.07 12.26 5.24
C ASN A 155 -10.51 12.53 5.67
N TYR A 156 -10.84 12.13 6.90
CA TYR A 156 -12.21 12.09 7.40
C TYR A 156 -12.77 13.49 7.65
N VAL A 157 -12.08 14.33 8.44
CA VAL A 157 -12.59 15.67 8.80
C VAL A 157 -12.54 16.68 7.66
N GLY A 158 -11.66 16.46 6.67
CA GLY A 158 -11.57 17.28 5.46
C GLY A 158 -12.44 16.71 4.34
N VAL A 159 -11.83 15.94 3.44
CA VAL A 159 -12.43 15.50 2.17
C VAL A 159 -13.62 14.56 2.36
N GLY A 160 -13.56 13.67 3.36
CA GLY A 160 -14.57 12.68 3.68
C GLY A 160 -15.75 13.21 4.49
N SER A 161 -15.79 14.51 4.79
CA SER A 161 -16.91 15.16 5.47
C SER A 161 -17.04 16.60 4.96
N GLN A 162 -17.80 17.44 5.66
CA GLN A 162 -17.87 18.88 5.51
C GLN A 162 -17.65 19.58 6.86
N CYS A 163 -16.88 18.97 7.76
CA CYS A 163 -16.71 19.47 9.13
C CYS A 163 -16.14 20.89 9.18
N TYR A 164 -15.20 21.24 8.29
CA TYR A 164 -14.67 22.61 8.19
C TYR A 164 -15.68 23.66 7.71
N LEU A 165 -16.81 23.24 7.13
CA LEU A 165 -17.87 24.16 6.67
C LEU A 165 -19.07 24.19 7.59
N ARG A 166 -19.44 23.03 8.14
CA ARG A 166 -20.70 22.82 8.85
C ARG A 166 -20.50 22.48 10.31
N GLY A 167 -19.25 22.37 10.76
CA GLY A 167 -18.90 21.97 12.11
C GLY A 167 -18.76 20.46 12.30
N TYR A 168 -18.05 20.07 13.35
CA TYR A 168 -17.93 18.67 13.77
C TYR A 168 -19.20 18.18 14.48
N ASN A 169 -20.23 17.88 13.68
CA ASN A 169 -21.56 17.47 14.15
C ASN A 169 -22.22 16.51 13.13
N PRO A 170 -23.42 15.97 13.41
CA PRO A 170 -24.09 15.03 12.52
C PRO A 170 -24.30 15.55 11.08
N GLU A 171 -24.52 16.85 10.88
CA GLU A 171 -24.68 17.43 9.55
C GLU A 171 -23.35 17.51 8.80
N GLY A 172 -22.28 17.92 9.50
CA GLY A 172 -20.95 18.03 8.92
C GLY A 172 -20.38 16.69 8.46
N VAL A 173 -20.62 15.60 9.19
CA VAL A 173 -20.07 14.27 8.82
C VAL A 173 -20.89 13.52 7.79
N ALA A 174 -22.15 13.90 7.57
CA ALA A 174 -23.10 13.13 6.76
C ALA A 174 -22.71 13.03 5.27
N ARG A 175 -21.90 13.97 4.76
CA ARG A 175 -21.54 14.05 3.34
C ARG A 175 -20.09 14.42 3.17
N GLY A 176 -19.41 13.82 2.18
CA GLY A 176 -18.08 14.26 1.77
C GLY A 176 -18.08 15.59 1.02
N MET A 177 -16.88 16.13 0.80
CA MET A 177 -16.65 17.30 -0.03
C MET A 177 -17.01 17.04 -1.50
N SER A 178 -17.47 18.06 -2.22
CA SER A 178 -17.46 17.99 -3.70
C SER A 178 -16.08 18.37 -4.24
N PRO A 179 -15.63 17.80 -5.37
CA PRO A 179 -14.36 18.18 -5.98
C PRO A 179 -14.22 19.68 -6.24
N ALA A 180 -15.33 20.36 -6.56
CA ALA A 180 -15.38 21.79 -6.84
C ALA A 180 -15.19 22.68 -5.59
N MET A 181 -15.30 22.12 -4.39
CA MET A 181 -15.15 22.87 -3.14
C MET A 181 -13.71 22.80 -2.60
N LEU A 182 -12.81 22.04 -3.21
CA LEU A 182 -11.41 21.93 -2.78
C LEU A 182 -10.62 23.13 -3.32
N ARG A 183 -9.97 23.91 -2.43
CA ARG A 183 -9.15 25.06 -2.82
C ARG A 183 -7.84 24.63 -3.49
N ASP A 184 -7.13 23.67 -2.90
CA ASP A 184 -5.86 23.17 -3.42
C ASP A 184 -5.81 21.63 -3.43
N PRO A 185 -6.42 20.98 -4.44
CA PRO A 185 -6.43 19.53 -4.53
C PRO A 185 -5.04 18.86 -4.55
N ALA A 186 -4.00 19.58 -4.99
CA ALA A 186 -2.63 19.05 -5.01
C ALA A 186 -1.96 19.12 -3.63
N ARG A 187 -2.52 19.86 -2.67
CA ARG A 187 -2.01 19.94 -1.30
C ARG A 187 -2.97 19.38 -0.25
N THR A 188 -4.16 18.91 -0.63
CA THR A 188 -5.10 18.25 0.27
C THR A 188 -5.00 16.72 0.16
N ILE A 189 -4.71 16.06 1.28
CA ILE A 189 -4.63 14.60 1.38
C ILE A 189 -6.02 14.01 1.12
N MET A 190 -6.08 12.97 0.28
CA MET A 190 -7.27 12.14 0.14
C MET A 190 -7.11 10.88 0.99
N PHE A 191 -6.20 9.98 0.62
CA PHE A 191 -5.92 8.76 1.39
C PHE A 191 -4.42 8.65 1.72
N ALA A 192 -4.10 7.88 2.75
CA ALA A 192 -2.72 7.60 3.13
C ALA A 192 -2.56 6.20 3.73
N ASP A 193 -1.31 5.74 3.85
CA ASP A 193 -0.98 4.58 4.68
C ASP A 193 -1.28 4.89 6.16
N CYS A 194 -2.23 4.19 6.76
CA CYS A 194 -2.65 4.42 8.15
C CYS A 194 -2.68 3.15 8.99
N ALA A 195 -2.39 3.31 10.27
CA ALA A 195 -2.50 2.30 11.30
C ALA A 195 -2.62 2.97 12.67
N PHE A 196 -3.10 2.24 13.66
CA PHE A 196 -3.19 2.74 15.02
C PHE A 196 -2.51 1.77 15.99
N PRO A 197 -1.56 2.23 16.82
CA PRO A 197 -1.04 1.45 17.94
C PRO A 197 -2.15 1.25 18.96
N GLN A 198 -2.39 0.02 19.41
CA GLN A 198 -3.33 -0.22 20.49
C GLN A 198 -2.59 -0.15 21.83
N PRO A 199 -2.80 0.91 22.64
CA PRO A 199 -2.00 1.12 23.86
C PRO A 199 -2.42 0.22 25.03
N TYR A 200 -3.55 -0.50 24.90
CA TYR A 200 -4.15 -1.27 25.98
C TYR A 200 -3.85 -2.79 25.91
N GLY A 201 -2.98 -3.24 25.00
CA GLY A 201 -2.63 -4.65 24.82
C GLY A 201 -1.15 -4.94 25.10
N SER A 202 -0.86 -6.02 25.83
CA SER A 202 0.49 -6.58 25.99
C SER A 202 0.61 -7.89 25.19
N PRO A 203 1.52 -8.01 24.20
CA PRO A 203 2.42 -6.98 23.70
C PRO A 203 1.69 -5.90 22.90
N GLU A 204 2.28 -4.71 22.78
CA GLU A 204 1.79 -3.64 21.93
C GLU A 204 1.71 -4.13 20.46
N TYR A 205 0.58 -3.87 19.78
CA TYR A 205 0.38 -4.24 18.39
C TYR A 205 -0.32 -3.13 17.61
N LEU A 206 -0.24 -3.21 16.28
CA LEU A 206 -0.93 -2.27 15.38
C LEU A 206 -2.24 -2.88 14.90
N ILE A 207 -3.25 -2.03 14.80
CA ILE A 207 -4.53 -2.33 14.15
C ILE A 207 -4.70 -1.50 12.88
N GLU A 208 -5.59 -2.00 12.02
CA GLU A 208 -6.13 -1.19 10.93
C GLU A 208 -6.88 0.02 11.50
N TYR A 209 -6.74 1.16 10.84
CA TYR A 209 -7.41 2.40 11.22
C TYR A 209 -7.79 3.15 9.94
N SER A 210 -9.06 3.55 9.86
CA SER A 210 -9.67 3.98 8.60
C SER A 210 -9.59 5.49 8.36
N PHE A 211 -9.09 6.27 9.31
CA PHE A 211 -8.95 7.71 9.16
C PHE A 211 -7.48 8.14 9.09
N ALA A 212 -7.18 9.04 8.17
CA ALA A 212 -5.96 9.82 8.18
C ALA A 212 -6.22 11.04 9.07
N GLU A 213 -5.68 11.03 10.29
CA GLU A 213 -5.97 12.05 11.30
C GLU A 213 -5.12 13.30 11.07
N PRO A 214 -5.74 14.50 11.09
CA PRO A 214 -5.01 15.76 11.05
C PRO A 214 -4.23 16.00 12.36
N TYR A 215 -3.51 17.12 12.47
CA TYR A 215 -2.78 17.43 13.71
C TYR A 215 -3.69 18.02 14.79
N ARG A 216 -4.69 18.82 14.43
CA ARG A 216 -5.68 19.42 15.34
C ARG A 216 -7.05 18.80 15.14
N PHE A 217 -7.82 18.66 16.21
CA PHE A 217 -9.24 18.39 16.06
C PHE A 217 -9.94 19.55 15.33
N VAL A 218 -11.07 19.25 14.70
CA VAL A 218 -12.02 20.26 14.21
C VAL A 218 -13.14 20.36 15.24
N ASP A 219 -13.46 21.56 15.69
CA ASP A 219 -14.50 21.79 16.70
C ASP A 219 -15.92 21.80 16.10
N GLY A 220 -16.92 21.98 16.96
CA GLY A 220 -18.33 22.00 16.58
C GLY A 220 -18.71 23.14 15.63
N ASP A 221 -17.88 24.17 15.51
CA ASP A 221 -18.07 25.32 14.62
C ASP A 221 -17.24 25.21 13.33
N GLY A 222 -16.39 24.18 13.21
CA GLY A 222 -15.59 23.90 12.03
C GLY A 222 -14.18 24.50 12.08
N ASN A 223 -13.75 25.02 13.23
CA ASN A 223 -12.42 25.61 13.41
C ASN A 223 -11.42 24.58 13.94
N GLU A 224 -10.13 24.83 13.73
CA GLU A 224 -9.07 24.06 14.40
C GLU A 224 -9.12 24.29 15.92
N SER A 225 -9.24 23.19 16.67
CA SER A 225 -9.16 23.19 18.12
C SER A 225 -7.72 23.34 18.63
N SER A 226 -7.58 23.73 19.89
CA SER A 226 -6.30 23.68 20.61
C SER A 226 -5.83 22.26 20.92
N ASP A 227 -6.70 21.27 20.81
CA ASP A 227 -6.42 19.85 21.09
C ASP A 227 -6.06 19.07 19.82
N SER A 228 -5.33 17.96 20.01
CA SER A 228 -4.80 17.11 18.93
C SER A 228 -5.25 15.66 19.09
N PRO A 229 -5.68 14.97 18.01
CA PRO A 229 -5.86 13.51 18.05
C PRO A 229 -4.53 12.79 18.22
N LEU A 230 -4.62 11.48 18.50
CA LEU A 230 -3.48 10.58 18.33
C LEU A 230 -3.22 10.37 16.82
N PRO A 231 -1.95 10.28 16.39
CA PRO A 231 -1.64 10.18 14.97
C PRO A 231 -2.04 8.82 14.41
N SER A 232 -2.35 8.78 13.11
CA SER A 232 -2.67 7.52 12.42
C SER A 232 -1.85 7.26 11.15
N LEU A 233 -1.07 8.22 10.66
CA LEU A 233 -0.25 8.03 9.46
C LEU A 233 0.93 7.09 9.78
N HIS A 234 1.06 6.00 9.02
CA HIS A 234 2.03 4.95 9.30
C HIS A 234 3.14 4.90 8.23
N PHE A 235 4.35 5.23 8.65
CA PHE A 235 5.55 5.33 7.83
C PHE A 235 6.24 3.96 7.60
N ARG A 236 5.45 2.97 7.20
CA ARG A 236 5.84 1.55 7.08
C ARG A 236 6.80 1.23 5.93
N HIS A 237 6.89 2.10 4.92
CA HIS A 237 7.67 1.85 3.70
C HIS A 237 9.07 2.46 3.79
N ASN A 238 9.94 1.81 4.59
CA ASN A 238 11.29 2.26 4.90
C ASN A 238 11.32 3.68 5.51
N GLY A 239 10.44 3.95 6.48
CA GLY A 239 10.34 5.24 7.15
C GLY A 239 9.56 6.29 6.35
N ALA A 240 8.80 5.87 5.34
CA ALA A 240 7.90 6.71 4.57
C ALA A 240 6.48 6.13 4.52
N ALA A 241 5.49 7.00 4.40
CA ALA A 241 4.10 6.68 4.09
C ALA A 241 3.81 7.08 2.64
N ASN A 242 3.02 6.29 1.91
CA ASN A 242 2.43 6.71 0.66
C ASN A 242 1.19 7.55 0.97
N VAL A 243 1.04 8.64 0.23
CA VAL A 243 -0.07 9.58 0.34
C VAL A 243 -0.59 9.84 -1.06
N VAL A 244 -1.90 9.71 -1.24
CA VAL A 244 -2.58 10.15 -2.47
C VAL A 244 -3.35 11.42 -2.17
N TRP A 245 -3.13 12.42 -3.02
CA TRP A 245 -3.72 13.76 -2.90
C TRP A 245 -5.01 13.86 -3.72
N CYS A 246 -5.77 14.94 -3.54
CA CYS A 246 -7.07 15.09 -4.20
C CYS A 246 -7.01 15.35 -5.71
N ASP A 247 -5.88 15.82 -6.24
CA ASP A 247 -5.62 15.82 -7.69
C ASP A 247 -5.21 14.42 -8.23
N GLY A 248 -5.01 13.46 -7.32
CA GLY A 248 -4.72 12.06 -7.61
C GLY A 248 -3.25 11.70 -7.74
N HIS A 249 -2.32 12.65 -7.64
CA HIS A 249 -0.90 12.27 -7.60
C HIS A 249 -0.56 11.54 -6.30
N ILE A 250 0.51 10.76 -6.33
CA ILE A 250 0.99 10.01 -5.16
C ILE A 250 2.38 10.48 -4.80
N SER A 251 2.59 10.71 -3.51
CA SER A 251 3.89 11.08 -2.96
C SER A 251 4.29 10.15 -1.82
N ARG A 252 5.61 10.08 -1.57
CA ARG A 252 6.17 9.37 -0.42
C ARG A 252 6.60 10.40 0.61
N GLN A 253 5.94 10.40 1.76
CA GLN A 253 6.15 11.38 2.83
C GLN A 253 6.92 10.74 3.98
N LYS A 254 7.86 11.48 4.56
CA LYS A 254 8.63 11.06 5.73
C LYS A 254 7.99 11.62 6.99
N MET A 255 8.09 10.88 8.09
CA MET A 255 7.60 11.33 9.38
C MET A 255 8.38 12.57 9.82
N ALA A 256 7.67 13.63 10.17
CA ALA A 256 8.25 14.84 10.74
C ALA A 256 8.27 14.75 12.27
N PHE A 257 7.17 14.32 12.88
CA PHE A 257 7.03 14.20 14.32
C PHE A 257 5.95 13.17 14.69
N SER A 258 5.90 12.81 15.97
CA SER A 258 4.88 11.95 16.58
C SER A 258 4.50 12.51 17.95
N CYS A 259 3.46 11.96 18.59
CA CYS A 259 2.99 12.41 19.91
C CYS A 259 3.90 11.95 21.06
N ASP A 260 4.48 10.75 20.96
CA ASP A 260 5.34 10.15 21.98
C ASP A 260 6.29 9.09 21.38
N GLU A 261 7.06 8.42 22.25
CA GLU A 261 8.01 7.37 21.87
C GLU A 261 7.33 6.05 21.46
N GLN A 262 6.13 5.74 21.97
CA GLN A 262 5.40 4.53 21.61
C GLN A 262 4.96 4.61 20.14
N PHE A 263 4.26 5.69 19.77
CA PHE A 263 3.82 5.92 18.40
C PHE A 263 5.03 6.05 17.45
N ARG A 264 6.10 6.73 17.88
CA ARG A 264 7.35 6.80 17.12
C ARG A 264 7.98 5.42 16.90
N GLY A 265 7.97 4.54 17.91
CA GLY A 265 8.45 3.16 17.82
C GLY A 265 7.69 2.34 16.77
N PHE A 266 6.38 2.55 16.67
CA PHE A 266 5.54 1.98 15.60
C PHE A 266 5.62 2.71 14.26
N LYS A 267 6.41 3.80 14.17
CA LYS A 267 6.49 4.65 12.99
C LYS A 267 5.14 5.25 12.62
N VAL A 268 4.35 5.63 13.61
CA VAL A 268 3.08 6.34 13.47
C VAL A 268 3.26 7.78 13.93
N GLY A 269 2.77 8.75 13.16
CA GLY A 269 3.00 10.16 13.42
C GLY A 269 2.34 11.06 12.38
N TRP A 270 2.93 12.24 12.16
CA TRP A 270 2.53 13.19 11.12
C TRP A 270 3.72 13.58 10.24
N PHE A 271 3.41 14.16 9.08
CA PHE A 271 4.35 14.86 8.21
C PHE A 271 3.82 16.27 7.93
N GLY A 272 4.69 17.18 7.51
CA GLY A 272 4.30 18.59 7.29
C GLY A 272 4.33 19.43 8.57
N GLY A 273 3.46 20.43 8.63
CA GLY A 273 3.32 21.37 9.75
C GLY A 273 2.55 20.81 10.94
N ARG A 274 2.46 21.61 12.01
CA ARG A 274 1.66 21.33 13.22
C ARG A 274 0.32 22.08 13.13
N ASP A 275 -0.37 21.84 12.04
CA ASP A 275 -1.61 22.49 11.61
C ASP A 275 -2.36 21.50 10.71
N ASN A 276 -3.57 21.86 10.27
CA ASN A 276 -4.34 21.01 9.40
C ASN A 276 -4.22 21.38 7.92
N SER A 277 -3.24 22.18 7.49
CA SER A 277 -3.16 22.69 6.10
C SER A 277 -3.10 21.61 5.01
N LEU A 278 -2.72 20.37 5.34
CA LEU A 278 -2.72 19.24 4.41
C LEU A 278 -4.02 18.42 4.43
N PHE A 279 -4.90 18.67 5.39
CA PHE A 279 -6.15 17.95 5.62
C PHE A 279 -7.36 18.85 5.37
N ASP A 280 -7.27 20.12 5.74
CA ASP A 280 -8.24 21.16 5.43
C ASP A 280 -8.35 21.32 3.90
N PRO A 281 -9.56 21.25 3.34
CA PRO A 281 -9.79 21.53 1.93
C PRO A 281 -9.68 23.01 1.53
N TYR A 282 -9.46 23.95 2.47
CA TYR A 282 -9.43 25.41 2.25
C TYR A 282 -8.11 26.11 2.58
#